data_AF-A0A0S3CUY2-F1
#
_entry.id   AF-A0A0S3CUY2-F1
#
_cell.length_a   1.000
_cell.length_b   1.000
_cell.length_c   1.000
_cell.angle_alpha   90.00
_cell.angle_beta   90.00
_cell.angle_gamma   90.00
#
_symmetry.space_group_name_H-M   'P 1'
#
loop_
_entity.id
_entity.type
_entity.pdbx_description
1 polymer ?
#
loop_
_entity_poly.entity_id
_entity_poly.type
_entity_poly.pdbx_seq_one_letter_code
_entity_poly.pdbx_strand_id
1 'polypeptide(L)'
;MGKEDKTHLNVVVIGHVDSGKSTTTGHLIYQCGGIDKRTIEKFEKEAAELGKGSFKYAWVLDKLKAERERGITIDIALWKFETPRYYVTVIDAPGHRDFIKNMITGTSQADCAILIIAAGTGEFEAGISKDGQTREHALLAYTLGVKNLIVAINKMDTTKWSEARYQEIIKETSSFIKKVGYNPKAVAF
;
A
#
# COMPACT_ATOMS: atom_id res chain seq x y z
N MET A 1 28.62 -14.22 -15.60
CA MET A 1 27.20 -14.56 -15.84
C MET A 1 26.42 -13.26 -15.78
N GLY A 2 25.92 -12.80 -16.92
CA GLY A 2 25.34 -11.45 -17.07
C GLY A 2 24.11 -11.25 -16.19
N LYS A 3 23.94 -10.02 -15.68
CA LYS A 3 22.67 -9.58 -15.10
C LYS A 3 21.58 -9.84 -16.13
N GLU A 4 20.71 -10.80 -15.87
CA GLU A 4 19.52 -11.04 -16.68
C GLU A 4 18.73 -9.72 -16.79
N ASP A 5 18.27 -9.37 -17.99
CA ASP A 5 17.42 -8.20 -18.26
C ASP A 5 16.07 -8.37 -17.54
N LYS A 6 16.05 -8.10 -16.23
CA LYS A 6 14.81 -8.10 -15.46
C LYS A 6 13.93 -6.96 -15.95
N THR A 7 12.68 -7.26 -16.25
CA THR A 7 11.69 -6.25 -16.64
C THR A 7 11.49 -5.24 -15.51
N HIS A 8 11.42 -3.95 -15.84
CA HIS A 8 11.10 -2.90 -14.88
C HIS A 8 9.58 -2.76 -14.74
N LEU A 9 9.09 -2.68 -13.51
CA LEU A 9 7.68 -2.58 -13.17
C LEU A 9 7.45 -1.44 -12.17
N ASN A 10 6.49 -0.58 -12.44
CA ASN A 10 6.05 0.45 -11.51
C ASN A 10 4.78 -0.01 -10.78
N VAL A 11 4.81 -0.01 -9.46
CA VAL A 11 3.72 -0.49 -8.60
C VAL A 11 3.28 0.62 -7.66
N VAL A 12 2.00 1.00 -7.70
CA VAL A 12 1.44 1.97 -6.75
C VAL A 12 0.72 1.26 -5.61
N VAL A 13 0.95 1.69 -4.38
CA VAL A 13 0.26 1.17 -3.19
C VAL A 13 -0.85 2.13 -2.79
N ILE A 14 -2.09 1.63 -2.77
CA ILE A 14 -3.31 2.41 -2.58
C ILE A 14 -4.20 1.81 -1.49
N GLY A 15 -5.14 2.59 -0.98
CA GLY A 15 -6.05 2.20 0.11
C GLY A 15 -6.31 3.30 1.13
N HIS A 16 -7.19 3.02 2.10
CA HIS A 16 -7.61 3.94 3.15
C HIS A 16 -6.45 4.39 4.08
N VAL A 17 -6.57 5.55 4.74
CA VAL A 17 -5.54 6.10 5.66
C VAL A 17 -5.05 5.04 6.65
N ASP A 18 -5.96 4.30 7.28
CA ASP A 18 -5.61 3.35 8.33
C ASP A 18 -5.35 1.91 7.85
N SER A 19 -5.30 1.67 6.53
CA SER A 19 -5.08 0.31 6.01
C SER A 19 -3.65 -0.21 6.20
N GLY A 20 -2.71 0.66 6.61
CA GLY A 20 -1.32 0.28 6.87
C GLY A 20 -0.46 0.19 5.61
N LYS A 21 -0.80 0.94 4.55
CA LYS A 21 -0.06 1.01 3.28
C LYS A 21 1.45 1.18 3.47
N SER A 22 1.86 2.30 4.07
CA SER A 22 3.26 2.68 4.22
C SER A 22 4.04 1.68 5.07
N THR A 23 3.41 1.11 6.10
CA THR A 23 4.01 0.03 6.91
C THR A 23 4.27 -1.21 6.06
N THR A 24 3.30 -1.66 5.28
CA THR A 24 3.44 -2.82 4.39
C THR A 24 4.48 -2.57 3.29
N THR A 25 4.44 -1.39 2.66
CA THR A 25 5.41 -0.97 1.64
C THR A 25 6.82 -0.92 2.20
N GLY A 26 7.02 -0.29 3.36
CA GLY A 26 8.32 -0.22 4.02
C GLY A 26 8.86 -1.60 4.40
N HIS A 27 7.99 -2.49 4.87
CA HIS A 27 8.39 -3.86 5.20
C HIS A 27 8.78 -4.66 3.95
N LEU A 28 8.05 -4.51 2.85
CA LEU A 28 8.37 -5.14 1.56
C LEU A 28 9.75 -4.72 1.06
N ILE A 29 10.03 -3.41 1.07
CA ILE A 29 11.33 -2.88 0.62
C ILE A 29 12.45 -3.43 1.50
N TYR A 30 12.24 -3.50 2.82
CA TYR A 30 13.23 -4.07 3.75
C TYR A 30 13.53 -5.54 3.44
N GLN A 31 12.49 -6.37 3.30
CA GLN A 31 12.64 -7.80 3.02
C GLN A 31 13.29 -8.06 1.67
N CYS A 32 13.02 -7.22 0.68
CA CYS A 32 13.63 -7.30 -0.64
C CYS A 32 15.01 -6.64 -0.74
N GLY A 33 15.60 -6.21 0.39
CA GLY A 33 16.96 -5.67 0.44
C GLY A 33 17.10 -4.25 -0.15
N GLY A 34 15.99 -3.53 -0.35
CA GLY A 34 16.00 -2.15 -0.83
C GLY A 34 16.46 -1.13 0.22
N ILE A 35 16.61 -1.54 1.48
CA ILE A 35 17.14 -0.72 2.58
C ILE A 35 18.20 -1.54 3.31
N ASP A 36 19.34 -0.91 3.62
CA ASP A 36 20.39 -1.54 4.41
C ASP A 36 20.00 -1.66 5.89
N LYS A 37 20.55 -2.68 6.56
CA LYS A 37 20.21 -2.98 7.96
C LYS A 37 20.53 -1.82 8.92
N ARG A 38 21.60 -1.05 8.68
CA ARG A 38 22.00 0.05 9.58
C ARG A 38 20.98 1.19 9.52
N THR A 39 20.46 1.48 8.33
CA THR A 39 19.41 2.49 8.14
C THR A 39 18.12 2.09 8.87
N ILE A 40 17.73 0.80 8.82
CA ILE A 40 16.57 0.29 9.58
C ILE A 40 16.80 0.44 11.10
N GLU A 41 17.94 0.01 11.61
CA GLU A 41 18.27 0.11 13.04
C GLU A 41 18.24 1.56 13.54
N LYS A 42 18.72 2.49 12.70
CA LYS A 42 18.64 3.93 12.99
C LYS A 42 17.17 4.40 13.09
N PHE A 43 16.33 4.03 12.13
CA PHE A 43 14.92 4.43 12.14
C PHE A 43 14.12 3.77 13.26
N GLU A 44 14.44 2.54 13.64
CA GLU A 44 13.85 1.88 14.82
C GLU A 44 14.13 2.68 16.09
N LYS A 45 15.36 3.15 16.26
CA LYS A 45 15.75 3.98 17.41
C LYS A 45 15.03 5.34 17.40
N GLU A 46 15.02 6.04 16.26
CA GLU A 46 14.32 7.34 16.13
C GLU A 46 12.81 7.21 16.38
N ALA A 47 12.17 6.16 15.84
CA ALA A 47 10.74 5.91 16.04
C ALA A 47 10.41 5.59 17.51
N ALA A 48 11.28 4.85 18.21
CA ALA A 48 11.13 4.55 19.62
C ALA A 48 11.27 5.81 20.50
N GLU A 49 12.25 6.67 20.22
CA GLU A 49 12.47 7.93 20.94
C GLU A 49 11.27 8.89 20.84
N LEU A 50 10.52 8.82 19.74
CA LEU A 50 9.31 9.62 19.50
C LEU A 50 8.01 8.92 19.95
N GLY A 51 8.10 7.78 20.63
CA GLY A 51 6.93 7.03 21.11
C GLY A 51 6.10 6.36 20.01
N LYS A 52 6.63 6.28 18.79
CA LYS A 52 5.98 5.71 17.60
C LYS A 52 6.66 4.42 17.13
N GLY A 53 7.14 3.59 18.05
CA GLY A 53 7.91 2.38 17.74
C GLY A 53 7.18 1.38 16.81
N SER A 54 5.85 1.37 16.81
CA SER A 54 5.02 0.55 15.91
C SER A 54 5.10 0.98 14.42
N PHE A 55 5.58 2.19 14.13
CA PHE A 55 5.61 2.78 12.78
C PHE A 55 6.97 2.68 12.08
N LYS A 56 7.93 1.93 12.63
CA LYS A 56 9.32 1.85 12.12
C LYS A 56 9.47 1.66 10.60
N TYR A 57 8.56 0.91 9.97
CA TYR A 57 8.61 0.66 8.53
C TYR A 57 8.02 1.81 7.70
N ALA A 58 7.00 2.51 8.20
CA ALA A 58 6.45 3.70 7.54
C ALA A 58 7.46 4.87 7.57
N TRP A 59 8.26 4.98 8.63
CA TRP A 59 9.31 5.99 8.80
C TRP A 59 10.41 5.96 7.72
N VAL A 60 10.60 4.81 7.08
CA VAL A 60 11.48 4.68 5.92
C VAL A 60 10.98 5.57 4.78
N LEU A 61 9.67 5.61 4.57
CA LEU A 61 9.01 6.30 3.46
C LEU A 61 8.75 7.77 3.78
N ASP A 62 8.36 8.05 5.04
CA ASP A 62 8.02 9.40 5.51
C ASP A 62 9.28 10.25 5.71
N LYS A 63 9.56 11.12 4.74
CA LYS A 63 10.71 12.04 4.76
C LYS A 63 10.37 13.39 5.37
N LEU A 64 9.11 13.81 5.34
CA LEU A 64 8.72 15.11 5.84
C LEU A 64 8.49 15.07 7.35
N LYS A 65 8.96 16.10 8.06
CA LYS A 65 8.70 16.25 9.50
C LYS A 65 7.19 16.24 9.81
N ALA A 66 6.39 16.87 8.96
CA ALA A 66 4.94 16.92 9.09
C ALA A 66 4.28 15.54 8.92
N GLU A 67 4.80 14.68 8.03
CA GLU A 67 4.31 13.29 7.88
C GLU A 67 4.58 12.50 9.17
N ARG A 68 5.81 12.60 9.69
CA ARG A 68 6.23 11.95 10.93
C ARG A 68 5.45 12.41 12.14
N GLU A 69 5.19 13.71 12.27
CA GLU A 69 4.42 14.29 13.38
C GLU A 69 2.95 13.84 13.32
N ARG A 70 2.31 13.94 12.14
CA ARG A 70 0.88 13.63 11.96
C ARG A 70 0.57 12.14 11.77
N GLY A 71 1.56 11.32 11.42
CA GLY A 71 1.38 9.89 11.12
C GLY A 71 0.60 9.63 9.83
N ILE A 72 0.66 10.53 8.87
CA ILE A 72 0.01 10.40 7.55
C ILE A 72 1.01 10.71 6.44
N THR A 73 0.95 9.95 5.34
CA THR A 73 1.70 10.23 4.12
C THR A 73 1.10 11.44 3.40
N ILE A 74 1.93 12.41 3.01
CA ILE A 74 1.52 13.66 2.37
C ILE A 74 1.97 13.67 0.90
N ASP A 75 3.24 13.35 0.65
CA ASP A 75 3.81 13.32 -0.71
C ASP A 75 4.07 11.88 -1.17
N ILE A 76 4.25 11.70 -2.48
CA ILE A 76 4.58 10.38 -3.02
C ILE A 76 6.03 10.00 -2.67
N ALA A 77 6.22 8.78 -2.18
CA ALA A 77 7.54 8.23 -1.94
C ALA A 77 7.86 7.18 -3.01
N LEU A 78 8.97 7.38 -3.73
CA LEU A 78 9.48 6.45 -4.73
C LEU A 78 10.63 5.63 -4.14
N TRP A 79 10.46 4.32 -4.12
CA TRP A 79 11.49 3.38 -3.67
C TRP A 79 11.68 2.26 -4.68
N LYS A 80 12.85 1.65 -4.66
CA LYS A 80 13.18 0.56 -5.58
C LYS A 80 13.60 -0.68 -4.81
N PHE A 81 13.16 -1.83 -5.29
CA PHE A 81 13.64 -3.12 -4.80
C PHE A 81 13.65 -4.13 -5.95
N GLU A 82 14.30 -5.26 -5.72
CA GLU A 82 14.41 -6.33 -6.70
C GLU A 82 13.61 -7.56 -6.26
N THR A 83 12.99 -8.21 -7.23
CA THR A 83 12.49 -9.58 -7.11
C THR A 83 13.35 -10.50 -7.98
N PRO A 84 13.15 -11.83 -7.95
CA PRO A 84 13.84 -12.72 -8.86
C PRO A 84 13.62 -12.38 -10.35
N ARG A 85 12.46 -11.82 -10.72
CA ARG A 85 12.08 -11.57 -12.13
C ARG A 85 12.01 -10.10 -12.54
N TYR A 86 11.80 -9.19 -11.58
CA TYR A 86 11.50 -7.79 -11.85
C TYR A 86 12.39 -6.84 -11.05
N TYR A 87 12.74 -5.72 -11.68
CA TYR A 87 13.06 -4.48 -10.97
C TYR A 87 11.75 -3.78 -10.66
N VAL A 88 11.49 -3.45 -9.39
CA VAL A 88 10.24 -2.82 -8.99
C VAL A 88 10.52 -1.41 -8.47
N THR A 89 9.87 -0.40 -9.07
CA THR A 89 9.67 0.89 -8.40
C THR A 89 8.35 0.83 -7.68
N VAL A 90 8.36 1.00 -6.36
CA VAL A 90 7.13 1.16 -5.58
C VAL A 90 6.86 2.63 -5.30
N ILE A 91 5.60 3.01 -5.49
CA ILE A 91 5.06 4.34 -5.31
C ILE A 91 4.10 4.26 -4.12
N ASP A 92 4.51 4.79 -2.97
CA ASP A 92 3.60 4.90 -1.82
C ASP A 92 2.73 6.14 -2.01
N ALA A 93 1.41 5.93 -2.19
CA ALA A 93 0.45 7.00 -2.44
C ALA A 93 -0.27 7.41 -1.14
N PRO A 94 -0.52 8.71 -0.94
CA PRO A 94 -1.16 9.19 0.28
C PRO A 94 -2.60 8.67 0.39
N GLY A 95 -3.00 8.38 1.63
CA GLY A 95 -4.33 7.87 1.94
C GLY A 95 -5.41 8.95 2.03
N HIS A 96 -5.04 10.17 2.43
CA HIS A 96 -5.99 11.21 2.84
C HIS A 96 -6.62 11.93 1.64
N ARG A 97 -7.91 12.29 1.75
CA ARG A 97 -8.68 12.95 0.69
C ARG A 97 -8.02 14.23 0.17
N ASP A 98 -7.47 15.02 1.08
CA ASP A 98 -6.80 16.29 0.73
C ASP A 98 -5.59 16.11 -0.21
N PHE A 99 -5.03 14.90 -0.29
CA PHE A 99 -3.84 14.58 -1.08
C PHE A 99 -4.14 13.70 -2.31
N ILE A 100 -5.40 13.59 -2.73
CA ILE A 100 -5.78 12.83 -3.94
C ILE A 100 -5.01 13.27 -5.19
N LYS A 101 -4.69 14.56 -5.32
CA LYS A 101 -3.90 15.06 -6.45
C LYS A 101 -2.52 14.38 -6.54
N ASN A 102 -1.89 14.13 -5.39
CA ASN A 102 -0.60 13.46 -5.32
C ASN A 102 -0.74 11.95 -5.59
N MET A 103 -1.86 11.34 -5.18
CA MET A 103 -2.17 9.96 -5.54
C MET A 103 -2.35 9.80 -7.07
N ILE A 104 -3.01 10.76 -7.74
CA ILE A 104 -3.19 10.75 -9.21
C ILE A 104 -1.84 10.81 -9.93
N THR A 105 -0.93 11.70 -9.52
CA THR A 105 0.39 11.82 -10.15
C THR A 105 1.23 10.55 -9.98
N GLY A 106 1.20 9.93 -8.80
CA GLY A 106 1.86 8.64 -8.57
C GLY A 106 1.24 7.50 -9.38
N THR A 107 -0.09 7.41 -9.38
CA THR A 107 -0.83 6.33 -10.06
C THR A 107 -0.71 6.38 -11.57
N SER A 108 -0.58 7.57 -12.17
CA SER A 108 -0.42 7.74 -13.62
C SER A 108 0.84 7.09 -14.21
N GLN A 109 1.81 6.73 -13.36
CA GLN A 109 3.07 6.11 -13.75
C GLN A 109 3.10 4.60 -13.47
N ALA A 110 2.04 4.04 -12.91
CA ALA A 110 2.01 2.67 -12.42
C ALA A 110 1.49 1.67 -13.47
N ASP A 111 2.12 0.51 -13.54
CA ASP A 111 1.69 -0.63 -14.36
C ASP A 111 0.71 -1.55 -13.59
N CYS A 112 0.83 -1.54 -12.25
CA CYS A 112 0.05 -2.35 -11.33
C CYS A 112 -0.27 -1.57 -10.05
N ALA A 113 -1.45 -1.81 -9.47
CA ALA A 113 -1.82 -1.29 -8.17
C ALA A 113 -1.88 -2.42 -7.13
N ILE A 114 -1.38 -2.14 -5.93
CA ILE A 114 -1.61 -2.95 -4.73
C ILE A 114 -2.62 -2.20 -3.85
N LEU A 115 -3.82 -2.76 -3.70
CA LEU A 115 -4.86 -2.25 -2.83
C LEU A 115 -4.77 -2.89 -1.45
N ILE A 116 -4.38 -2.10 -0.46
CA ILE A 116 -4.30 -2.54 0.93
C ILE A 116 -5.64 -2.28 1.63
N ILE A 117 -6.23 -3.34 2.18
CA ILE A 117 -7.51 -3.34 2.88
C ILE A 117 -7.29 -3.78 4.33
N ALA A 118 -7.79 -3.03 5.31
CA ALA A 118 -7.76 -3.45 6.70
C ALA A 118 -8.83 -4.52 6.97
N ALA A 119 -8.45 -5.58 7.70
CA ALA A 119 -9.38 -6.64 8.11
C ALA A 119 -10.23 -6.29 9.33
N GLY A 120 -9.78 -5.32 10.14
CA GLY A 120 -10.43 -4.90 11.37
C GLY A 120 -11.89 -4.51 11.16
N THR A 121 -12.75 -4.93 12.09
CA THR A 121 -14.16 -4.52 12.10
C THR A 121 -14.26 -3.02 12.31
N GLY A 122 -15.08 -2.33 11.50
CA GLY A 122 -15.18 -0.87 11.45
C GLY A 122 -14.21 -0.25 10.45
N GLU A 123 -12.94 -0.66 10.47
CA GLU A 123 -11.92 -0.14 9.53
C GLU A 123 -12.20 -0.58 8.09
N PHE A 124 -12.57 -1.85 7.90
CA PHE A 124 -12.95 -2.37 6.59
C PHE A 124 -14.15 -1.61 6.02
N GLU A 125 -15.22 -1.51 6.81
CA GLU A 125 -16.48 -0.90 6.45
C GLU A 125 -16.32 0.61 6.15
N ALA A 126 -15.49 1.32 6.93
CA ALA A 126 -15.13 2.71 6.66
C ALA A 126 -14.44 2.87 5.29
N GLY A 127 -13.50 1.97 4.98
CA GLY A 127 -12.74 1.98 3.73
C GLY A 127 -13.61 1.71 2.48
N ILE A 128 -14.57 0.80 2.56
CA ILE A 128 -15.45 0.43 1.42
C ILE A 128 -16.76 1.23 1.35
N SER A 129 -17.03 2.09 2.33
CA SER A 129 -18.20 2.97 2.35
C SER A 129 -18.27 3.85 1.08
N LYS A 130 -19.43 4.47 0.82
CA LYS A 130 -19.58 5.37 -0.35
C LYS A 130 -18.56 6.52 -0.33
N ASP A 131 -18.21 6.96 0.87
CA ASP A 131 -17.23 7.99 1.17
C ASP A 131 -15.82 7.43 1.47
N GLY A 132 -15.65 6.11 1.35
CA GLY A 132 -14.41 5.44 1.66
C GLY A 132 -13.34 5.69 0.59
N GLN A 133 -12.11 5.96 1.04
CA GLN A 133 -10.98 6.23 0.16
C GLN A 133 -10.52 4.98 -0.61
N THR A 134 -10.72 3.77 -0.07
CA THR A 134 -10.39 2.52 -0.79
C THR A 134 -11.17 2.46 -2.10
N ARG A 135 -12.44 2.89 -2.07
CA ARG A 135 -13.31 2.92 -3.24
C ARG A 135 -12.86 3.94 -4.28
N GLU A 136 -12.60 5.15 -3.82
CA GLU A 136 -12.12 6.26 -4.64
C GLU A 136 -10.77 5.95 -5.29
N HIS A 137 -9.82 5.42 -4.53
CA HIS A 137 -8.48 5.10 -5.02
C HIS A 137 -8.49 4.00 -6.09
N ALA A 138 -9.27 2.92 -5.91
CA ALA A 138 -9.35 1.87 -6.92
C ALA A 138 -10.02 2.38 -8.21
N LEU A 139 -11.02 3.27 -8.10
CA LEU A 139 -11.65 3.92 -9.25
C LEU A 139 -10.67 4.81 -10.01
N LEU A 140 -9.90 5.63 -9.30
CA LEU A 140 -8.89 6.49 -9.89
C LEU A 140 -7.82 5.67 -10.60
N ALA A 141 -7.30 4.60 -9.97
CA ALA A 141 -6.33 3.71 -10.59
C ALA A 141 -6.85 3.09 -11.89
N TYR A 142 -8.09 2.61 -11.90
CA TYR A 142 -8.68 2.02 -13.10
C TYR A 142 -8.87 3.05 -14.23
N THR A 143 -9.28 4.26 -13.87
CA THR A 143 -9.52 5.38 -14.79
C THR A 143 -8.21 5.89 -15.40
N LEU A 144 -7.12 5.86 -14.63
CA LEU A 144 -5.78 6.23 -15.08
C LEU A 144 -5.09 5.13 -15.90
N GLY A 145 -5.75 4.00 -16.14
CA GLY A 145 -5.25 2.94 -17.02
C GLY A 145 -4.57 1.78 -16.30
N VAL A 146 -4.49 1.79 -14.97
CA VAL A 146 -3.92 0.68 -14.20
C VAL A 146 -4.92 -0.48 -14.19
N LYS A 147 -4.69 -1.49 -15.04
CA LYS A 147 -5.61 -2.65 -15.18
C LYS A 147 -5.21 -3.85 -14.33
N ASN A 148 -3.95 -3.93 -13.93
CA ASN A 148 -3.46 -4.97 -13.03
C ASN A 148 -3.66 -4.53 -11.58
N LEU A 149 -4.37 -5.34 -10.80
CA LEU A 149 -4.67 -5.08 -9.40
C LEU A 149 -4.35 -6.30 -8.56
N ILE A 150 -3.68 -6.08 -7.44
CA ILE A 150 -3.48 -7.06 -6.37
C ILE A 150 -4.15 -6.48 -5.13
N VAL A 151 -4.92 -7.28 -4.40
CA VAL A 151 -5.50 -6.89 -3.12
C VAL A 151 -4.71 -7.58 -2.01
N ALA A 152 -4.32 -6.84 -0.98
CA ALA A 152 -3.72 -7.40 0.22
C ALA A 152 -4.55 -7.04 1.44
N ILE A 153 -5.03 -8.06 2.14
CA ILE A 153 -5.82 -7.92 3.36
C ILE A 153 -4.86 -7.85 4.55
N ASN A 154 -4.73 -6.66 5.12
CA ASN A 154 -3.82 -6.33 6.21
C ASN A 154 -4.53 -6.39 7.57
N LYS A 155 -3.74 -6.35 8.67
CA LYS A 155 -4.23 -6.41 10.05
C LYS A 155 -5.04 -7.66 10.40
N MET A 156 -4.74 -8.78 9.76
CA MET A 156 -5.40 -10.08 10.02
C MET A 156 -5.15 -10.59 11.44
N ASP A 157 -4.09 -10.13 12.11
CA ASP A 157 -3.84 -10.37 13.53
C ASP A 157 -4.96 -9.83 14.42
N THR A 158 -5.56 -8.69 14.07
CA THR A 158 -6.69 -8.09 14.82
C THR A 158 -7.97 -8.93 14.76
N THR A 159 -8.11 -9.74 13.71
CA THR A 159 -9.22 -10.66 13.50
C THR A 159 -8.85 -12.11 13.86
N LYS A 160 -7.71 -12.30 14.54
CA LYS A 160 -7.17 -13.61 14.94
C LYS A 160 -7.04 -14.58 13.77
N TRP A 161 -6.70 -14.06 12.59
CA TRP A 161 -6.57 -14.85 11.37
C TRP A 161 -7.85 -15.63 11.02
N SER A 162 -9.02 -15.04 11.30
CA SER A 162 -10.32 -15.66 11.02
C SER A 162 -10.54 -15.82 9.52
N GLU A 163 -10.63 -17.07 9.07
CA GLU A 163 -10.95 -17.41 7.69
C GLU A 163 -12.34 -16.88 7.28
N ALA A 164 -13.33 -16.94 8.17
CA ALA A 164 -14.66 -16.42 7.90
C ALA A 164 -14.64 -14.92 7.56
N ARG A 165 -13.85 -14.14 8.32
CA ARG A 165 -13.69 -12.69 8.06
C ARG A 165 -12.90 -12.44 6.77
N TYR A 166 -11.87 -13.23 6.49
CA TYR A 166 -11.12 -13.15 5.24
C TYR A 166 -12.02 -13.38 4.01
N GLN A 167 -12.84 -14.44 4.04
CA GLN A 167 -13.77 -14.76 2.95
C GLN A 167 -14.87 -13.71 2.77
N GLU A 168 -15.38 -13.13 3.87
CA GLU A 168 -16.30 -11.99 3.83
C GLU A 168 -15.68 -10.79 3.10
N ILE A 169 -14.45 -10.41 3.47
CA ILE A 169 -13.73 -9.30 2.87
C ILE A 169 -13.46 -9.55 1.39
N ILE A 170 -13.05 -10.77 1.00
CA ILE A 170 -12.85 -11.13 -0.41
C ILE A 170 -14.15 -10.96 -1.19
N LYS A 171 -15.27 -11.45 -0.66
CA LYS A 171 -16.56 -11.40 -1.34
C LYS A 171 -17.01 -9.96 -1.59
N GLU A 172 -16.95 -9.12 -0.55
CA GLU A 172 -17.33 -7.71 -0.64
C GLU A 172 -16.37 -6.92 -1.53
N THR A 173 -15.07 -7.12 -1.38
CA THR A 173 -14.05 -6.47 -2.21
C THR A 173 -14.18 -6.89 -3.67
N SER A 174 -14.42 -8.17 -3.96
CA SER A 174 -14.66 -8.68 -5.32
C SER A 174 -15.87 -8.04 -5.98
N SER A 175 -16.98 -7.89 -5.23
CA SER A 175 -18.18 -7.18 -5.71
C SER A 175 -17.88 -5.71 -6.00
N PHE A 176 -17.10 -5.08 -5.11
CA PHE A 176 -16.69 -3.70 -5.24
C PHE A 176 -15.79 -3.45 -6.47
N ILE A 177 -14.68 -4.17 -6.62
CA ILE A 177 -13.73 -3.98 -7.73
C ILE A 177 -14.36 -4.33 -9.09
N LYS A 178 -15.33 -5.27 -9.10
CA LYS A 178 -16.14 -5.57 -10.29
C LYS A 178 -16.97 -4.36 -10.74
N LYS A 179 -17.55 -3.61 -9.79
CA LYS A 179 -18.30 -2.37 -10.09
C LYS A 179 -17.39 -1.25 -10.58
N VAL A 180 -16.12 -1.24 -10.16
CA VAL A 180 -15.11 -0.30 -10.67
C VAL A 180 -14.73 -0.63 -12.12
N GLY A 181 -14.66 -1.92 -12.46
CA GLY A 181 -14.36 -2.40 -13.82
C GLY A 181 -13.24 -3.45 -13.87
N TYR A 182 -12.61 -3.79 -12.74
CA TYR A 182 -11.65 -4.89 -12.69
C TYR A 182 -12.34 -6.24 -12.85
N ASN A 183 -11.63 -7.22 -13.39
CA ASN A 183 -12.08 -8.61 -13.39
C ASN A 183 -11.63 -9.31 -12.10
N PRO A 184 -12.53 -9.64 -11.14
CA PRO A 184 -12.12 -10.24 -9.87
C PRO A 184 -11.40 -11.57 -10.02
N LYS A 185 -11.62 -12.31 -11.11
CA LYS A 185 -10.92 -13.58 -11.37
C LYS A 185 -9.43 -13.41 -11.72
N ALA A 186 -9.04 -12.22 -12.17
CA ALA A 186 -7.66 -11.88 -12.51
C ALA A 186 -6.93 -11.16 -11.37
N VAL A 187 -7.63 -10.87 -10.27
CA VAL A 187 -7.10 -10.15 -9.10
C VAL A 187 -6.73 -11.17 -8.02
N ALA A 188 -5.49 -11.09 -7.55
CA ALA A 188 -5.03 -11.88 -6.40
C ALA A 188 -5.47 -11.22 -5.08
N PHE A 189 -5.77 -12.05 -4.08
CA PHE A 189 -6.18 -11.69 -2.71
C PHE A 189 -5.30 -12.40 -1.68
#